data_AF-A3MW94-F1
#
_entry.id   AF-A3MW94-F1
#
_cell.length_a   1.000
_cell.length_b   1.000
_cell.length_c   1.000
_cell.angle_alpha   90.00
_cell.angle_beta   90.00
_cell.angle_gamma   90.00
#
_symmetry.space_group_name_H-M   'P 1'
#
loop_
_entity.id
_entity.type
_entity.pdbx_description
1 polymer ?
#
loop_
_entity_poly.entity_id
_entity_poly.type
_entity_poly.pdbx_seq_one_letter_code
_entity_poly.pdbx_strand_id
1 'polypeptide(L)'
;MGRLQRLRKALTPRTVALLLLAAAVVAGVGFWLYLRYDPGSSAVCATCHNMLPFIANIKNTPHGGTSCATCHSIDLLRWIYVQAVENPTPQQIAARYAQPMFDQCLTCHTAQSFSQLNIHEAHAQLADRLKSCTLCHNPHDSATTSARCQTCHDYNKVLNTHMVFHDSAWAQVDMGKYEVCLECHSPWSRWYVPIGPDCQIGAGKGVPCIGCHGPRAMGFSPADFLDCARCHGR
;
A
#
# COMPACT_ATOMS: atom_id res chain seq x y z
N MET A 1 -33.67 -13.37 57.99
CA MET A 1 -33.38 -14.08 56.72
C MET A 1 -31.93 -13.87 56.30
N GLY A 2 -31.12 -14.93 56.31
CA GLY A 2 -29.69 -14.87 56.00
C GLY A 2 -29.41 -14.56 54.52
N ARG A 3 -28.28 -13.91 54.24
CA ARG A 3 -27.85 -13.46 52.89
C ARG A 3 -27.90 -14.60 51.85
N LEU A 4 -27.54 -15.81 52.27
CA LEU A 4 -27.59 -17.05 51.47
C LEU A 4 -29.01 -17.50 51.09
N GLN A 5 -30.00 -17.34 51.97
CA GLN A 5 -31.40 -17.68 51.66
C GLN A 5 -32.02 -16.70 50.65
N ARG A 6 -31.62 -15.42 50.69
CA ARG A 6 -32.04 -14.43 49.68
C ARG A 6 -31.46 -14.73 48.31
N LEU A 7 -30.17 -15.10 48.25
CA LEU A 7 -29.50 -15.51 47.01
C LEU A 7 -30.14 -16.77 46.39
N ARG A 8 -30.45 -17.79 47.20
CA ARG A 8 -31.12 -19.02 46.72
C ARG A 8 -32.51 -18.76 46.14
N LYS A 9 -33.27 -17.82 46.72
CA LYS A 9 -34.57 -17.41 46.16
C LYS A 9 -34.44 -16.58 44.89
N ALA A 10 -33.35 -15.81 44.74
CA ALA A 10 -33.11 -14.97 43.57
C ALA A 10 -32.52 -15.76 42.38
N LEU A 11 -31.69 -16.78 42.62
CA LEU A 11 -31.05 -17.63 41.60
C LEU A 11 -31.90 -18.87 41.29
N THR A 12 -33.12 -18.64 40.80
CA THR A 12 -33.92 -19.70 40.18
C THR A 12 -33.30 -20.11 38.84
N PRO A 13 -33.56 -21.33 38.32
CA PRO A 13 -33.07 -21.75 37.01
C PRO A 13 -33.43 -20.76 35.89
N ARG A 14 -34.61 -20.12 35.98
CA ARG A 14 -35.04 -19.09 35.02
C ARG A 14 -34.18 -17.83 35.11
N THR A 15 -33.91 -17.33 36.32
CA THR A 15 -33.03 -16.17 36.48
C THR A 15 -31.60 -16.46 36.07
N VAL A 16 -31.08 -17.66 36.35
CA VAL A 16 -29.76 -18.09 35.87
C VAL A 16 -29.74 -18.14 34.34
N ALA A 17 -30.75 -18.73 33.69
CA ALA A 17 -30.83 -18.76 32.24
C ALA A 17 -30.89 -17.36 31.61
N LEU A 18 -31.67 -16.44 32.20
CA LEU A 18 -31.75 -15.05 31.75
C LEU A 18 -30.41 -14.32 31.93
N LEU A 19 -29.70 -14.53 33.04
CA LEU A 19 -28.39 -13.95 33.28
C LEU A 19 -27.34 -14.49 32.29
N LEU A 20 -27.37 -15.79 32.00
CA LEU A 20 -26.48 -16.41 31.02
C LEU A 20 -26.77 -15.89 29.61
N LEU A 21 -28.04 -15.76 29.23
CA LEU A 21 -28.43 -15.18 27.95
C LEU A 21 -27.97 -13.73 27.84
N ALA A 22 -28.19 -12.92 28.89
CA ALA A 22 -27.75 -11.54 28.94
C ALA A 22 -26.22 -11.44 28.83
N ALA A 23 -25.47 -12.29 29.54
CA ALA A 23 -24.02 -12.34 29.45
C ALA A 23 -23.55 -12.74 28.03
N ALA A 24 -24.21 -13.71 27.39
CA ALA A 24 -23.91 -14.11 26.02
C ALA A 24 -24.17 -12.98 25.01
N VAL A 25 -25.28 -12.24 25.16
CA VAL A 25 -25.57 -11.08 24.33
C VAL A 25 -24.52 -9.98 24.51
N VAL A 26 -24.15 -9.65 25.76
CA VAL A 26 -23.13 -8.64 26.05
C VAL A 26 -21.78 -9.06 25.47
N ALA A 27 -21.37 -10.31 25.64
CA ALA A 27 -20.13 -10.84 25.07
C ALA A 27 -20.15 -10.81 23.53
N GLY A 28 -21.27 -11.19 22.92
CA GLY A 28 -21.45 -11.17 21.46
C GLY A 28 -21.38 -9.76 20.89
N VAL A 29 -22.06 -8.79 21.50
CA VAL A 29 -21.99 -7.37 21.11
C VAL A 29 -20.58 -6.81 21.33
N GLY A 30 -19.96 -7.09 22.47
CA GLY A 30 -18.59 -6.67 22.76
C GLY A 30 -17.58 -7.20 21.74
N PHE A 31 -17.69 -8.47 21.37
CA PHE A 31 -16.85 -9.08 20.33
C PHE A 31 -17.11 -8.47 18.94
N TRP A 32 -18.37 -8.21 18.58
CA TRP A 32 -18.72 -7.54 17.33
C TRP A 32 -18.13 -6.13 17.25
N LEU A 33 -18.20 -5.35 18.34
CA LEU A 33 -17.60 -4.02 18.43
C LEU A 33 -16.07 -4.08 18.32
N TYR A 34 -15.43 -5.05 19.00
CA TYR A 34 -13.99 -5.29 18.89
C TYR A 34 -13.59 -5.54 17.44
N LEU A 35 -14.25 -6.48 16.75
CA LEU A 35 -13.98 -6.76 15.34
C LEU A 35 -14.19 -5.53 14.45
N ARG A 36 -15.23 -4.72 14.71
CA ARG A 36 -15.58 -3.60 13.85
C ARG A 36 -14.67 -2.39 14.00
N TYR A 37 -14.21 -2.10 15.22
CA TYR A 37 -13.61 -0.81 15.54
C TYR A 37 -12.18 -0.91 16.09
N ASP A 38 -11.74 -2.07 16.57
CA ASP A 38 -10.39 -2.23 17.11
C ASP A 38 -9.41 -2.65 15.99
N PRO A 39 -8.34 -1.90 15.70
CA PRO A 39 -7.34 -2.30 14.70
C PRO A 39 -6.61 -3.60 15.05
N GLY A 40 -6.45 -3.90 16.34
CA GLY A 40 -5.89 -5.16 16.85
C GLY A 40 -6.77 -6.38 16.56
N SER A 41 -8.05 -6.19 16.24
CA SER A 41 -8.94 -7.27 15.79
C SER A 41 -8.49 -7.94 14.50
N SER A 42 -7.62 -7.30 13.72
CA SER A 42 -6.99 -7.86 12.52
C SER A 42 -6.32 -9.22 12.79
N ALA A 43 -5.81 -9.45 14.00
CA ALA A 43 -5.23 -10.73 14.40
C ALA A 43 -6.25 -11.89 14.40
N VAL A 44 -7.54 -11.60 14.62
CA VAL A 44 -8.63 -12.60 14.52
C VAL A 44 -8.81 -13.04 13.07
N CYS A 45 -8.57 -12.16 12.10
CA CYS A 45 -8.68 -12.53 10.69
C CYS A 45 -7.63 -13.60 10.31
N ALA A 46 -6.44 -13.57 10.94
CA ALA A 46 -5.40 -14.58 10.75
C ALA A 46 -5.75 -15.97 11.33
N THR A 47 -6.69 -16.07 12.27
CA THR A 47 -7.03 -17.38 12.85
C THR A 47 -7.88 -18.22 11.92
N CYS A 48 -8.62 -17.58 11.02
CA CYS A 48 -9.52 -18.25 10.08
C CYS A 48 -8.96 -18.31 8.65
N HIS A 49 -8.02 -17.44 8.31
CA HIS A 49 -7.47 -17.31 6.96
C HIS A 49 -5.97 -17.14 6.93
N ASN A 50 -5.36 -17.42 5.77
CA ASN A 50 -3.96 -17.11 5.50
C ASN A 50 -3.74 -15.59 5.27
N MET A 51 -4.09 -14.79 6.28
CA MET A 51 -3.98 -13.32 6.28
C MET A 51 -2.75 -12.82 7.03
N LEU A 52 -2.02 -13.71 7.71
CA LEU A 52 -0.80 -13.38 8.44
C LEU A 52 0.17 -12.49 7.66
N PRO A 53 0.54 -12.77 6.39
CA PRO A 53 1.45 -11.89 5.65
C PRO A 53 0.83 -10.51 5.40
N PHE A 54 -0.47 -10.42 5.12
CA PHE A 54 -1.14 -9.15 4.85
C PHE A 54 -1.30 -8.29 6.11
N ILE A 55 -1.55 -8.90 7.26
CA ILE A 55 -1.61 -8.20 8.56
C ILE A 55 -0.22 -7.64 8.93
N ALA A 56 0.84 -8.41 8.68
CA ALA A 56 2.20 -7.93 8.90
C ALA A 56 2.53 -6.74 7.97
N ASN A 57 2.13 -6.82 6.70
CA ASN A 57 2.38 -5.76 5.73
C ASN A 57 1.59 -4.48 6.01
N ILE A 58 0.27 -4.58 6.26
CA ILE A 58 -0.59 -3.40 6.45
C ILE A 58 -0.15 -2.57 7.67
N LYS A 59 0.39 -3.22 8.71
CA LYS A 59 0.95 -2.55 9.89
C LYS A 59 2.06 -1.55 9.54
N ASN A 60 2.78 -1.79 8.44
CA ASN A 60 3.86 -0.93 7.95
C ASN A 60 3.37 0.14 6.96
N THR A 61 2.06 0.21 6.69
CA THR A 61 1.46 1.23 5.82
C THR A 61 0.81 2.33 6.67
N PRO A 62 0.44 3.47 6.06
CA PRO A 62 -0.40 4.48 6.71
C PRO A 62 -1.75 3.94 7.21
N HIS A 63 -2.21 2.78 6.71
CA HIS A 63 -3.46 2.14 7.12
C HIS A 63 -3.29 1.15 8.29
N GLY A 64 -2.09 1.03 8.88
CA GLY A 64 -1.84 0.09 9.99
C GLY A 64 -2.68 0.33 11.25
N GLY A 65 -3.26 1.54 11.39
CA GLY A 65 -4.19 1.90 12.46
C GLY A 65 -5.67 1.71 12.11
N THR A 66 -6.00 1.11 10.97
CA THR A 66 -7.38 0.89 10.50
C THR A 66 -7.77 -0.58 10.68
N SER A 67 -8.97 -0.85 11.21
CA SER A 67 -9.49 -2.22 11.31
C SER A 67 -9.74 -2.80 9.91
N CYS A 68 -9.44 -4.09 9.72
CA CYS A 68 -9.80 -4.81 8.49
C CYS A 68 -11.30 -4.67 8.18
N ALA A 69 -12.15 -4.57 9.21
CA ALA A 69 -13.59 -4.42 9.07
C ALA A 69 -14.02 -3.12 8.39
N THR A 70 -13.17 -2.10 8.39
CA THR A 70 -13.45 -0.85 7.69
C THR A 70 -13.55 -1.09 6.19
N CYS A 71 -12.70 -1.96 5.64
CA CYS A 71 -12.66 -2.25 4.20
C CYS A 71 -13.33 -3.59 3.84
N HIS A 72 -13.41 -4.53 4.77
CA HIS A 72 -14.01 -5.85 4.57
C HIS A 72 -15.32 -5.98 5.34
N SER A 73 -16.33 -6.53 4.70
CA SER A 73 -17.53 -6.96 5.41
C SER A 73 -17.22 -8.18 6.28
N ILE A 74 -17.72 -8.18 7.51
CA ILE A 74 -17.62 -9.30 8.44
C ILE A 74 -18.98 -9.99 8.54
N ASP A 75 -19.52 -10.40 7.39
CA ASP A 75 -20.70 -11.26 7.35
C ASP A 75 -20.24 -12.72 7.33
N LEU A 76 -20.31 -13.36 8.50
CA LEU A 76 -19.83 -14.73 8.69
C LEU A 76 -20.58 -15.74 7.81
N LEU A 77 -21.90 -15.59 7.66
CA LEU A 77 -22.70 -16.52 6.88
C LEU A 77 -22.42 -16.38 5.39
N ARG A 78 -22.34 -15.14 4.90
CA ARG A 78 -21.94 -14.86 3.52
C ARG A 78 -20.54 -15.39 3.25
N TRP A 79 -19.63 -15.23 4.20
CA TRP A 79 -18.26 -15.70 4.07
C TRP A 79 -18.18 -17.23 3.93
N ILE A 80 -18.86 -17.98 4.80
CA ILE A 80 -18.93 -19.45 4.72
C ILE A 80 -19.45 -19.87 3.35
N TYR A 81 -20.51 -19.22 2.86
CA TYR A 81 -21.05 -19.51 1.54
C TYR A 81 -20.06 -19.23 0.41
N VAL A 82 -19.39 -18.07 0.43
CA VAL A 82 -18.39 -17.72 -0.60
C VAL A 82 -17.25 -18.73 -0.60
N GLN A 83 -16.78 -19.17 0.56
CA GLN A 83 -15.64 -20.09 0.64
C GLN A 83 -16.03 -21.54 0.29
N ALA A 84 -17.18 -22.02 0.77
CA ALA A 84 -17.58 -23.41 0.60
C ALA A 84 -18.34 -23.69 -0.71
N VAL A 85 -19.02 -22.68 -1.26
CA VAL A 85 -19.89 -22.84 -2.44
C VAL A 85 -19.32 -22.11 -3.65
N GLU A 86 -19.05 -20.81 -3.54
CA GLU A 86 -18.58 -20.04 -4.71
C GLU A 86 -17.13 -20.32 -5.06
N ASN A 87 -16.28 -20.52 -4.05
CA ASN A 87 -14.83 -20.73 -4.13
C ASN A 87 -14.14 -19.90 -5.23
N PRO A 88 -14.30 -18.56 -5.22
CA PRO A 88 -13.84 -17.73 -6.33
C PRO A 88 -12.32 -17.63 -6.36
N THR A 89 -11.75 -17.49 -7.55
CA THR A 89 -10.33 -17.20 -7.72
C THR A 89 -9.99 -15.79 -7.20
N PRO A 90 -8.74 -15.51 -6.82
CA PRO A 90 -8.32 -14.17 -6.41
C PRO A 90 -8.68 -13.07 -7.43
N GLN A 91 -8.60 -13.38 -8.72
CA GLN A 91 -8.94 -12.44 -9.80
C GLN A 91 -10.45 -12.14 -9.83
N GLN A 92 -11.30 -13.15 -9.60
CA GLN A 92 -12.75 -12.97 -9.51
C GLN A 92 -13.11 -12.12 -8.28
N ILE A 93 -12.44 -12.32 -7.15
CA ILE A 93 -12.62 -11.49 -5.96
C ILE A 93 -12.19 -10.05 -6.27
N ALA A 94 -10.99 -9.84 -6.81
CA ALA A 94 -10.49 -8.51 -7.15
C ALA A 94 -11.44 -7.76 -8.11
N ALA A 95 -11.95 -8.43 -9.14
CA ALA A 95 -12.92 -7.84 -10.06
C ALA A 95 -14.25 -7.49 -9.37
N ARG A 96 -14.77 -8.38 -8.53
CA ARG A 96 -16.04 -8.17 -7.80
C ARG A 96 -15.95 -7.00 -6.82
N TYR A 97 -14.81 -6.83 -6.17
CA TYR A 97 -14.62 -5.85 -5.11
C TYR A 97 -13.90 -4.58 -5.56
N ALA A 98 -13.51 -4.44 -6.83
CA ALA A 98 -12.85 -3.23 -7.35
C ALA A 98 -13.65 -1.95 -7.05
N GLN A 99 -14.92 -1.93 -7.47
CA GLN A 99 -15.81 -0.78 -7.28
C GLN A 99 -16.13 -0.50 -5.80
N PRO A 100 -16.61 -1.48 -4.99
CA PRO A 100 -16.84 -1.23 -3.57
C PRO A 100 -15.59 -0.75 -2.83
N MET A 101 -14.42 -1.27 -3.18
CA MET A 101 -13.17 -0.83 -2.58
C MET A 101 -12.82 0.60 -2.97
N PHE A 102 -13.02 0.98 -4.23
CA PHE A 102 -12.86 2.37 -4.68
C PHE A 102 -13.76 3.33 -3.91
N ASP A 103 -15.05 3.01 -3.80
CA ASP A 103 -16.00 3.83 -3.04
C ASP A 103 -15.58 3.93 -1.55
N GLN A 104 -15.07 2.83 -0.98
CA GLN A 104 -14.58 2.79 0.39
C GLN A 104 -13.31 3.63 0.59
N CYS A 105 -12.39 3.68 -0.37
CA CYS A 105 -11.23 4.59 -0.30
C CYS A 105 -11.71 6.05 -0.25
N LEU A 106 -12.73 6.39 -1.03
CA LEU A 106 -13.27 7.74 -1.12
C LEU A 106 -14.06 8.20 0.11
N THR A 107 -14.41 7.31 1.03
CA THR A 107 -15.03 7.74 2.30
C THR A 107 -14.05 8.48 3.20
N CYS A 108 -12.75 8.22 3.06
CA CYS A 108 -11.69 8.83 3.87
C CYS A 108 -10.76 9.72 3.04
N HIS A 109 -10.52 9.38 1.78
CA HIS A 109 -9.70 10.18 0.89
C HIS A 109 -10.55 11.02 -0.06
N THR A 110 -10.37 12.34 -0.02
CA THR A 110 -11.12 13.28 -0.86
C THR A 110 -10.35 13.68 -2.11
N ALA A 111 -11.04 14.23 -3.11
CA ALA A 111 -10.43 14.80 -4.31
C ALA A 111 -9.29 15.80 -3.99
N GLN A 112 -9.46 16.63 -2.96
CA GLN A 112 -8.43 17.57 -2.53
C GLN A 112 -7.21 16.90 -1.90
N SER A 113 -7.38 15.71 -1.30
CA SER A 113 -6.25 14.94 -0.75
C SER A 113 -5.39 14.29 -1.84
N PHE A 114 -5.92 14.13 -3.06
CA PHE A 114 -5.23 13.46 -4.15
C PHE A 114 -4.39 14.39 -5.02
N SER A 115 -4.83 15.62 -5.29
CA SER A 115 -4.18 16.51 -6.28
C SER A 115 -2.80 17.07 -5.85
N GLN A 116 -2.22 16.58 -4.76
CA GLN A 116 -0.94 17.08 -4.25
C GLN A 116 0.29 16.53 -5.00
N LEU A 117 0.12 15.51 -5.84
CA LEU A 117 1.22 14.85 -6.57
C LEU A 117 0.92 14.79 -8.06
N ASN A 118 1.92 15.04 -8.91
CA ASN A 118 1.74 15.06 -10.37
C ASN A 118 1.28 13.70 -10.92
N ILE A 119 1.66 12.59 -10.26
CA ILE A 119 1.19 11.25 -10.65
C ILE A 119 -0.32 11.11 -10.54
N HIS A 120 -0.95 11.73 -9.54
CA HIS A 120 -2.39 11.71 -9.39
C HIS A 120 -3.05 12.60 -10.44
N GLU A 121 -2.47 13.74 -10.81
CA GLU A 121 -2.99 14.53 -11.93
C GLU A 121 -3.00 13.72 -13.24
N ALA A 122 -1.88 13.05 -13.55
CA ALA A 122 -1.74 12.27 -14.76
C ALA A 122 -2.64 11.01 -14.80
N HIS A 123 -2.94 10.41 -13.65
CA HIS A 123 -3.62 9.10 -13.56
C HIS A 123 -4.99 9.13 -12.87
N ALA A 124 -5.46 10.25 -12.33
CA ALA A 124 -6.76 10.34 -11.64
C ALA A 124 -7.91 9.93 -12.56
N GLN A 125 -7.88 10.36 -13.83
CA GLN A 125 -8.89 9.94 -14.80
C GLN A 125 -8.85 8.44 -15.08
N LEU A 126 -7.68 7.81 -15.05
CA LEU A 126 -7.55 6.37 -15.22
C LEU A 126 -8.14 5.64 -14.01
N ALA A 127 -7.79 6.06 -12.80
CA ALA A 127 -8.32 5.50 -11.56
C ALA A 127 -9.84 5.65 -11.47
N ASP A 128 -10.38 6.80 -11.90
CA ASP A 128 -11.83 7.03 -11.95
C ASP A 128 -12.53 6.20 -13.03
N ARG A 129 -11.97 6.09 -14.25
CA ARG A 129 -12.56 5.27 -15.32
C ARG A 129 -12.60 3.79 -14.97
N LEU A 130 -11.52 3.29 -14.34
CA LEU A 130 -11.42 1.90 -13.90
C LEU A 130 -12.06 1.66 -12.53
N LYS A 131 -12.52 2.73 -11.87
CA LYS A 131 -13.09 2.71 -10.52
C LYS A 131 -12.24 1.86 -9.58
N SER A 132 -10.94 2.15 -9.56
CA SER A 132 -9.96 1.42 -8.77
C SER A 132 -8.76 2.28 -8.40
N CYS A 133 -8.56 2.46 -7.09
CA CYS A 133 -7.32 3.00 -6.52
C CYS A 133 -6.26 1.90 -6.35
N THR A 134 -6.70 0.64 -6.25
CA THR A 134 -5.83 -0.51 -5.94
C THR A 134 -4.98 -0.99 -7.09
N LEU A 135 -5.26 -0.50 -8.30
CA LEU A 135 -4.37 -0.65 -9.45
C LEU A 135 -2.96 -0.12 -9.15
N CYS A 136 -2.87 1.01 -8.43
CA CYS A 136 -1.60 1.63 -8.05
C CYS A 136 -1.28 1.46 -6.56
N HIS A 137 -2.28 1.52 -5.67
CA HIS A 137 -2.11 1.47 -4.22
C HIS A 137 -2.73 0.22 -3.61
N ASN A 138 -1.91 -0.78 -3.28
CA ASN A 138 -2.42 -1.96 -2.59
C ASN A 138 -2.27 -1.79 -1.06
N PRO A 139 -3.37 -1.70 -0.28
CA PRO A 139 -3.28 -1.55 1.18
C PRO A 139 -2.67 -2.78 1.86
N HIS A 140 -2.62 -3.93 1.20
CA HIS A 140 -2.00 -5.15 1.71
C HIS A 140 -0.51 -5.28 1.37
N ASP A 141 0.06 -4.31 0.65
CA ASP A 141 1.43 -4.34 0.17
C ASP A 141 2.07 -2.95 0.23
N SER A 142 2.99 -2.77 1.18
CA SER A 142 3.76 -1.54 1.34
C SER A 142 4.90 -1.42 0.32
N ALA A 143 5.22 -2.50 -0.41
CA ALA A 143 6.39 -2.58 -1.26
C ALA A 143 6.02 -2.40 -2.75
N THR A 144 6.58 -1.34 -3.33
CA THR A 144 6.84 -1.14 -4.76
C THR A 144 5.65 -0.79 -5.67
N THR A 145 5.34 0.50 -5.67
CA THR A 145 4.53 1.19 -6.68
C THR A 145 4.99 0.92 -8.12
N SER A 146 6.27 0.57 -8.34
CA SER A 146 6.83 0.40 -9.69
C SER A 146 6.44 -0.88 -10.42
N ALA A 147 6.22 -1.99 -9.72
CA ALA A 147 5.64 -3.17 -10.35
C ALA A 147 4.20 -2.89 -10.85
N ARG A 148 3.48 -2.01 -10.16
CA ARG A 148 2.14 -1.57 -10.57
C ARG A 148 2.18 -0.69 -11.81
N CYS A 149 3.17 0.21 -11.94
CA CYS A 149 3.38 0.99 -13.16
C CYS A 149 3.54 0.08 -14.40
N GLN A 150 4.24 -1.04 -14.26
CA GLN A 150 4.49 -1.99 -15.35
C GLN A 150 3.24 -2.76 -15.81
N THR A 151 2.14 -2.67 -15.08
CA THR A 151 0.86 -3.23 -15.53
C THR A 151 0.37 -2.55 -16.81
N CYS A 152 0.70 -1.27 -17.00
CA CYS A 152 0.29 -0.49 -18.17
C CYS A 152 1.47 0.08 -18.97
N HIS A 153 2.61 0.34 -18.31
CA HIS A 153 3.80 0.89 -18.96
C HIS A 153 4.79 -0.22 -19.31
N ASP A 154 5.21 -0.25 -20.58
CA ASP A 154 6.33 -1.10 -21.00
C ASP A 154 7.63 -0.58 -20.36
N TYR A 155 8.20 -1.40 -19.47
CA TYR A 155 9.42 -1.10 -18.75
C TYR A 155 10.58 -0.74 -19.70
N ASN A 156 10.82 -1.55 -20.74
CA ASN A 156 11.93 -1.33 -21.66
C ASN A 156 11.71 -0.04 -22.45
N LYS A 157 10.47 0.25 -22.85
CA LYS A 157 10.16 1.51 -23.53
C LYS A 157 10.39 2.72 -22.64
N VAL A 158 9.93 2.69 -21.38
CA VAL A 158 10.13 3.78 -20.42
C VAL A 158 11.62 3.97 -20.11
N LEU A 159 12.34 2.87 -19.87
CA LEU A 159 13.78 2.90 -19.65
C LEU A 159 14.53 3.48 -20.85
N ASN A 160 14.19 3.06 -22.07
CA ASN A 160 14.81 3.59 -23.28
C ASN A 160 14.57 5.11 -23.43
N THR A 161 13.35 5.57 -23.17
CA THR A 161 13.06 7.02 -23.15
C THR A 161 13.85 7.74 -22.05
N HIS A 162 14.04 7.12 -20.89
CA HIS A 162 14.87 7.67 -19.83
C HIS A 162 16.34 7.80 -20.27
N MET A 163 16.87 6.82 -20.99
CA MET A 163 18.24 6.86 -21.50
C MET A 163 18.47 8.02 -22.48
N VAL A 164 17.43 8.53 -23.15
CA VAL A 164 17.53 9.76 -23.98
C VAL A 164 17.95 10.98 -23.16
N PHE A 165 17.61 11.05 -21.86
CA PHE A 165 18.12 12.12 -20.99
C PHE A 165 19.63 12.04 -20.82
N HIS A 166 20.20 10.84 -20.76
CA HIS A 166 21.65 10.67 -20.74
C HIS A 166 22.27 11.12 -22.06
N ASP A 167 21.68 10.79 -23.21
CA ASP A 167 22.17 11.27 -24.51
C ASP A 167 22.16 12.80 -24.58
N SER A 168 21.09 13.45 -24.10
CA SER A 168 21.00 14.91 -24.00
C SER A 168 22.04 15.50 -23.03
N ALA A 169 22.25 14.87 -21.88
CA ALA A 169 23.28 15.29 -20.93
C ALA A 169 24.69 15.16 -21.53
N TRP A 170 24.97 14.09 -22.27
CA TRP A 170 26.25 13.90 -22.96
C TRP A 170 26.50 14.96 -24.02
N ALA A 171 25.48 15.30 -24.82
CA ALA A 171 25.59 16.41 -25.77
C ALA A 171 25.92 17.74 -25.08
N GLN A 172 25.44 17.97 -23.85
CA GLN A 172 25.79 19.15 -23.07
C GLN A 172 27.21 19.10 -22.50
N VAL A 173 27.67 17.92 -22.08
CA VAL A 173 29.06 17.70 -21.66
C VAL A 173 30.03 17.96 -22.81
N ASP A 174 29.69 17.55 -24.04
CA ASP A 174 30.50 17.83 -25.24
C ASP A 174 30.63 19.33 -25.52
N MET A 175 29.67 20.13 -25.06
CA MET A 175 29.71 21.61 -25.07
C MET A 175 30.39 22.22 -23.83
N GLY A 176 30.98 21.41 -22.96
CA GLY A 176 31.67 21.84 -21.74
C GLY A 176 30.76 22.11 -20.54
N LYS A 177 29.48 21.71 -20.59
CA LYS A 177 28.50 21.92 -19.50
C LYS A 177 28.37 20.67 -18.64
N TYR A 178 29.22 20.55 -17.62
CA TYR A 178 29.27 19.37 -16.74
C TYR A 178 28.22 19.40 -15.62
N GLU A 179 27.67 20.57 -15.33
CA GLU A 179 26.66 20.81 -14.29
C GLU A 179 25.30 20.18 -14.60
N VAL A 180 25.03 19.85 -15.87
CA VAL A 180 23.79 19.16 -16.30
C VAL A 180 23.55 17.87 -15.52
N CYS A 181 24.62 17.14 -15.16
CA CYS A 181 24.52 15.91 -14.40
C CYS A 181 23.99 16.16 -12.98
N LEU A 182 24.26 17.33 -12.39
CA LEU A 182 23.83 17.69 -11.05
C LEU A 182 22.33 18.03 -10.98
N GLU A 183 21.68 18.31 -12.11
CA GLU A 183 20.22 18.51 -12.17
C GLU A 183 19.44 17.23 -11.79
N CYS A 184 20.10 16.08 -11.88
CA CYS A 184 19.53 14.78 -11.52
C CYS A 184 20.34 14.08 -10.42
N HIS A 185 21.66 14.12 -10.44
CA HIS A 185 22.53 13.33 -9.55
C HIS A 185 23.06 14.07 -8.33
N SER A 186 22.58 15.27 -8.06
CA SER A 186 22.87 15.99 -6.82
C SER A 186 21.86 15.67 -5.72
N PRO A 187 22.27 15.52 -4.45
CA PRO A 187 21.34 15.38 -3.31
C PRO A 187 20.32 16.52 -3.20
N TRP A 188 20.63 17.68 -3.79
CA TRP A 188 19.76 18.87 -3.81
C TRP A 188 18.91 18.97 -5.06
N SER A 189 19.01 18.01 -5.98
CA SER A 189 18.28 18.06 -7.24
C SER A 189 16.79 17.74 -7.04
N ARG A 190 15.95 18.33 -7.90
CA ARG A 190 14.50 18.08 -7.86
C ARG A 190 14.18 16.61 -8.15
N TRP A 191 15.01 15.95 -8.96
CA TRP A 191 14.86 14.58 -9.42
C TRP A 191 16.03 13.72 -8.93
N TYR A 192 16.33 13.77 -7.63
CA TYR A 192 17.53 13.15 -7.08
C TYR A 192 17.59 11.63 -7.31
N VAL A 193 18.49 11.27 -8.22
CA VAL A 193 18.91 9.90 -8.51
C VAL A 193 20.32 9.72 -7.92
N PRO A 194 20.47 8.90 -6.86
CA PRO A 194 21.78 8.65 -6.30
C PRO A 194 22.65 7.90 -7.31
N ILE A 195 23.85 8.42 -7.56
CA ILE A 195 24.93 7.67 -8.19
C ILE A 195 25.67 6.83 -7.16
N GLY A 196 26.40 5.81 -7.60
CA GLY A 196 27.19 4.94 -6.72
C GLY A 196 28.13 5.74 -5.80
N PRO A 197 28.42 5.25 -4.59
CA PRO A 197 29.18 5.99 -3.57
C PRO A 197 30.56 6.44 -4.06
N ASP A 198 31.22 5.66 -4.91
CA ASP A 198 32.51 6.02 -5.51
C ASP A 198 32.39 7.23 -6.46
N CYS A 199 31.31 7.33 -7.23
CA CYS A 199 31.05 8.48 -8.09
C CYS A 199 30.72 9.73 -7.27
N GLN A 200 30.00 9.59 -6.14
CA GLN A 200 29.74 10.71 -5.23
C GLN A 200 31.03 11.24 -4.61
N ILE A 201 31.92 10.35 -4.16
CA ILE A 201 33.22 10.71 -3.59
C ILE A 201 34.12 11.35 -4.66
N GLY A 202 34.11 10.82 -5.89
CA GLY A 202 34.83 11.38 -7.03
C GLY A 202 34.36 12.80 -7.35
N ALA A 203 33.05 13.00 -7.50
CA ALA A 203 32.46 14.32 -7.74
C ALA A 203 32.79 15.31 -6.62
N GLY A 204 32.72 14.88 -5.35
CA GLY A 204 33.10 15.69 -4.19
C GLY A 204 34.59 16.08 -4.15
N LYS A 205 35.45 15.34 -4.87
CA LYS A 205 36.88 15.63 -5.05
C LYS A 205 37.18 16.41 -6.34
N GLY A 206 36.17 16.91 -7.04
CA GLY A 206 36.32 17.65 -8.29
C GLY A 206 36.60 16.76 -9.51
N VAL A 207 36.46 15.44 -9.38
CA VAL A 207 36.53 14.53 -10.54
C VAL A 207 35.24 14.72 -11.35
N PRO A 208 35.32 15.09 -12.63
CA PRO A 208 34.13 15.24 -13.45
C PRO A 208 33.42 13.89 -13.59
N CYS A 209 32.10 13.90 -13.78
CA CYS A 209 31.29 12.68 -13.88
C CYS A 209 31.85 11.69 -14.92
N ILE A 210 32.46 12.21 -15.99
CA ILE A 210 33.10 11.44 -17.07
C ILE A 210 34.29 10.60 -16.59
N GLY A 211 34.95 11.00 -15.50
CA GLY A 211 36.07 10.26 -14.90
C GLY A 211 35.65 8.91 -14.32
N CYS A 212 34.37 8.77 -13.98
CA CYS A 212 33.76 7.51 -13.53
C CYS A 212 32.87 6.85 -14.59
N HIS A 213 32.32 7.63 -15.54
CA HIS A 213 31.36 7.17 -16.57
C HIS A 213 31.91 7.01 -18.00
N GLY A 214 33.23 7.05 -18.20
CA GLY A 214 33.85 6.81 -19.51
C GLY A 214 33.62 5.38 -20.05
N PRO A 215 34.14 5.03 -21.24
CA PRO A 215 33.90 3.75 -21.95
C PRO A 215 34.37 2.46 -21.22
N ARG A 216 34.75 2.56 -19.95
CA ARG A 216 35.12 1.45 -19.05
C ARG A 216 34.24 1.37 -17.79
N ALA A 217 33.26 2.25 -17.65
CA ALA A 217 32.31 2.20 -16.54
C ALA A 217 31.48 0.92 -16.64
N MET A 218 31.38 0.18 -15.54
CA MET A 218 30.58 -1.05 -15.49
C MET A 218 29.17 -0.79 -16.00
N GLY A 219 28.63 -1.75 -16.76
CA GLY A 219 27.25 -1.67 -17.24
C GLY A 219 26.30 -1.43 -16.07
N PHE A 220 25.53 -0.36 -16.17
CA PHE A 220 24.51 -0.01 -15.20
C PHE A 220 23.56 -1.20 -15.01
N SER A 221 23.26 -1.58 -13.76
CA SER A 221 22.19 -2.56 -13.49
C SER A 221 20.86 -1.82 -13.44
N PRO A 222 19.90 -2.07 -14.35
CA PRO A 222 18.61 -1.40 -14.37
C PRO A 222 17.72 -1.69 -13.14
N ALA A 223 18.12 -2.65 -12.30
CA ALA A 223 17.36 -3.08 -11.13
C ALA A 223 17.33 -2.02 -9.99
N ASP A 224 18.29 -1.11 -9.93
CA ASP A 224 18.37 -0.11 -8.85
C ASP A 224 17.48 1.12 -9.07
N PHE A 225 16.84 1.22 -10.25
CA PHE A 225 16.00 2.36 -10.68
C PHE A 225 14.49 2.12 -10.56
N LEU A 226 14.08 1.04 -9.89
CA LEU A 226 12.70 0.54 -9.83
C LEU A 226 11.81 1.29 -8.83
N ASP A 227 11.99 2.60 -8.66
CA ASP A 227 11.03 3.45 -7.94
C ASP A 227 10.57 4.64 -8.81
N CYS A 228 9.71 4.34 -9.79
CA CYS A 228 9.07 5.33 -10.66
C CYS A 228 8.37 6.44 -9.85
N ALA A 229 7.77 6.08 -8.71
CA ALA A 229 6.98 7.00 -7.89
C ALA A 229 7.85 8.03 -7.17
N ARG A 230 9.11 7.71 -6.84
CA ARG A 230 10.06 8.67 -6.26
C ARG A 230 10.28 9.90 -7.14
N CYS A 231 10.28 9.72 -8.45
CA CYS A 231 10.41 10.81 -9.42
C CYS A 231 9.04 11.32 -9.84
N HIS A 232 8.17 10.47 -10.39
CA HIS A 232 6.89 10.90 -10.97
C HIS A 232 5.79 11.23 -9.95
N GLY A 233 5.95 10.82 -8.69
CA GLY A 233 5.00 11.09 -7.61
C GLY A 233 5.23 12.40 -6.87
N ARG A 234 6.13 13.27 -7.33
CA ARG A 234 6.30 14.64 -6.79
C ARG A 234 5.39 15.63 -7.47
#